data_AF-A0A832YWS1-F1
#
_entry.id   AF-A0A832YWS1-F1
#
_cell.length_a   1.000
_cell.length_b   1.000
_cell.length_c   1.000
_cell.angle_alpha   90.00
_cell.angle_beta   90.00
_cell.angle_gamma   90.00
#
_symmetry.space_group_name_H-M   'P 1'
#
loop_
_entity.id
_entity.type
_entity.pdbx_description
1 polymer ?
#
loop_
_entity_poly.entity_id
_entity_poly.type
_entity_poly.pdbx_seq_one_letter_code
_entity_poly.pdbx_strand_id
1 'polypeptide(L)'
;MIELELLELAYMLKPVRAIVLQSLGSIPGIDTPLQRGSEVTLPLWLAETLEKFEYVEVQGKLFTPSEISKLRFQHRQHSQIPKLEEDFFYIKARRSIEDIELRAKRETDYVLIKAVEKAKQDLFEIFKSRFSTILKAIQLEGVNTVVRQLTLEERVMTLKIANLIDEWKRRFIGFIR
;
A
#
# COMPACT_ATOMS: atom_id res chain seq x y z
N MET A 1 8.67 -7.47 12.56
CA MET A 1 7.22 -7.18 12.42
C MET A 1 6.96 -5.72 12.72
N ILE A 2 7.56 -5.15 13.77
CA ILE A 2 7.60 -3.71 14.05
C ILE A 2 7.90 -2.86 12.80
N GLU A 3 8.77 -3.32 11.89
CA GLU A 3 9.09 -2.56 10.67
C GLU A 3 7.88 -2.39 9.73
N LEU A 4 6.97 -3.37 9.67
CA LEU A 4 5.72 -3.24 8.90
C LEU A 4 4.75 -2.29 9.60
N GLU A 5 4.70 -2.28 10.93
CA GLU A 5 3.91 -1.33 11.71
C GLU A 5 4.42 0.11 11.52
N LEU A 6 5.75 0.29 11.46
CA LEU A 6 6.35 1.58 11.13
C LEU A 6 6.00 2.05 9.72
N LEU A 7 5.87 1.13 8.75
CA LEU A 7 5.41 1.49 7.40
C LEU A 7 3.94 1.91 7.39
N GLU A 8 3.08 1.29 8.19
CA GLU A 8 1.69 1.75 8.37
C GLU A 8 1.65 3.18 8.93
N LEU A 9 2.47 3.48 9.95
CA LEU A 9 2.58 4.84 10.47
C LEU A 9 3.13 5.82 9.42
N ALA A 10 4.16 5.41 8.67
CA ALA A 10 4.72 6.24 7.60
C ALA A 10 3.69 6.52 6.49
N TYR A 11 2.86 5.52 6.13
CA TYR A 11 1.75 5.70 5.21
C TYR A 11 0.74 6.74 5.72
N MET A 12 0.40 6.70 7.01
CA MET A 12 -0.50 7.68 7.64
C MET A 12 0.05 9.11 7.65
N LEU A 13 1.37 9.28 7.58
CA LEU A 13 2.03 10.58 7.49
C LEU A 13 2.16 11.10 6.05
N LYS A 14 1.84 10.27 5.04
CA LYS A 14 1.97 10.66 3.63
C LYS A 14 1.09 11.89 3.33
N PRO A 15 1.62 12.92 2.66
CA PRO A 15 0.82 14.06 2.25
C PRO A 15 -0.22 13.62 1.21
N VAL A 16 -1.47 14.01 1.45
CA VAL A 16 -2.60 13.81 0.53
C VAL A 16 -3.30 15.14 0.27
N ARG A 17 -3.87 15.26 -0.93
CA ARG A 17 -4.61 16.45 -1.33
C ARG A 17 -6.05 16.30 -0.86
N ALA A 18 -6.61 17.37 -0.31
CA ALA A 18 -7.98 17.42 0.14
C ALA A 18 -8.60 18.76 -0.23
N ILE A 19 -9.89 18.74 -0.56
CA ILE A 19 -10.68 19.94 -0.84
C ILE A 19 -11.39 20.35 0.44
N VAL A 20 -11.25 21.61 0.85
CA VAL A 20 -11.90 22.12 2.06
C VAL A 20 -13.38 22.37 1.80
N LEU A 21 -14.25 21.68 2.52
CA LEU A 21 -15.71 21.81 2.42
C LEU A 21 -16.26 22.90 3.34
N GLN A 22 -15.63 23.10 4.50
CA GLN A 22 -16.03 24.08 5.51
C GLN A 22 -14.82 24.87 5.99
N SER A 23 -14.97 26.19 6.14
CA SER A 23 -13.88 27.02 6.64
C SER A 23 -13.62 26.72 8.11
N LEU A 24 -12.35 26.59 8.46
CA LEU A 24 -11.90 26.36 9.83
C LEU A 24 -10.74 27.30 10.12
N GLY A 25 -10.70 27.84 11.34
CA GLY A 25 -9.59 28.67 11.81
C GLY A 25 -8.28 27.88 11.92
N SER A 26 -7.29 28.49 12.56
CA SER A 26 -6.00 27.83 12.79
C SER A 26 -6.20 26.55 13.63
N ILE A 27 -5.76 25.41 13.10
CA ILE A 27 -5.70 24.15 13.86
C ILE A 27 -4.27 23.99 14.37
N PRO A 28 -4.05 23.60 15.64
CA PRO A 28 -2.73 23.17 16.09
C PRO A 28 -2.14 22.09 15.17
N GLY A 29 -0.97 22.35 14.60
CA GLY A 29 -0.31 21.44 13.64
C GLY A 29 -0.63 21.69 12.17
N ILE A 30 -1.48 22.67 11.84
CA ILE A 30 -1.63 23.22 10.48
C ILE A 30 -1.39 24.72 10.54
N ASP A 31 -0.33 25.18 9.89
CA ASP A 31 0.05 26.60 9.91
C ASP A 31 -0.88 27.49 9.07
N THR A 32 -1.69 26.89 8.19
CA THR A 32 -2.59 27.60 7.27
C THR A 32 -4.06 27.39 7.65
N PRO A 33 -4.86 28.45 7.81
CA PRO A 33 -6.30 28.31 8.03
C PRO A 33 -6.97 27.62 6.82
N LEU A 34 -7.93 26.74 7.09
CA LEU A 34 -8.66 26.04 6.05
C LEU A 34 -9.76 26.95 5.50
N GLN A 35 -9.66 27.34 4.23
CA GLN A 35 -10.67 28.16 3.57
C GLN A 35 -11.55 27.30 2.68
N ARG A 36 -12.88 27.40 2.82
CA ARG A 36 -13.82 26.66 1.96
C ARG A 36 -13.52 26.84 0.48
N GLY A 37 -13.49 25.73 -0.25
CA GLY A 37 -13.20 25.65 -1.68
C GLY A 37 -11.71 25.63 -2.03
N SER A 38 -10.81 25.80 -1.05
CA SER A 38 -9.37 25.68 -1.29
C SER A 38 -8.92 24.21 -1.33
N GLU A 39 -7.86 23.95 -2.09
CA GLU A 39 -7.13 22.68 -2.07
C GLU A 39 -5.98 22.79 -1.06
N VAL A 40 -5.88 21.82 -0.16
CA VAL A 40 -4.85 21.75 0.87
C VAL A 40 -4.13 20.41 0.83
N THR A 41 -2.87 20.40 1.24
CA THR A 41 -2.09 19.16 1.40
C THR A 41 -1.89 18.88 2.87
N LEU A 42 -2.39 17.73 3.34
CA LEU A 42 -2.39 17.34 4.74
C LEU A 42 -1.83 15.93 4.90
N PRO A 43 -1.24 15.58 6.05
CA PRO A 43 -0.96 14.18 6.38
C PRO A 43 -2.26 13.35 6.30
N LEU A 44 -2.17 12.13 5.78
CA LEU A 44 -3.34 11.25 5.57
C LEU A 44 -4.18 11.10 6.84
N TRP A 45 -3.58 10.85 8.00
CA TRP A 45 -4.34 10.69 9.26
C TRP A 45 -5.22 11.90 9.58
N LEU A 46 -4.72 13.10 9.30
CA LEU A 46 -5.41 14.35 9.59
C LEU A 46 -6.51 14.59 8.57
N ALA A 47 -6.21 14.35 7.30
CA ALA A 47 -7.17 14.43 6.21
C ALA A 47 -8.36 13.48 6.45
N GLU A 48 -8.09 12.22 6.83
CA GLU A 48 -9.13 11.24 7.19
C GLU A 48 -9.95 11.63 8.40
N THR A 49 -9.33 12.28 9.39
CA THR A 49 -10.03 12.75 10.58
C THR A 49 -10.97 13.88 10.22
N LEU A 50 -10.50 14.88 9.47
CA LEU A 50 -11.32 16.01 9.03
C LEU A 50 -12.44 15.59 8.08
N GLU A 51 -12.21 14.59 7.23
CA GLU A 51 -13.21 14.01 6.32
C GLU A 51 -14.37 13.36 7.08
N LYS A 52 -14.08 12.64 8.18
CA LYS A 52 -15.13 12.06 9.05
C LYS A 52 -16.06 13.10 9.67
N PHE A 53 -15.59 14.33 9.82
CA PHE A 53 -16.35 15.47 10.35
C PHE A 53 -16.82 16.42 9.24
N GLU A 54 -16.75 16.00 7.97
CA GLU A 54 -17.24 16.74 6.80
C GLU A 54 -16.57 18.12 6.59
N TYR A 55 -15.35 18.31 7.10
CA TYR A 55 -14.58 19.55 6.89
C TYR A 55 -13.80 19.53 5.57
N VAL A 56 -13.37 18.35 5.11
CA VAL A 56 -12.60 18.18 3.88
C VAL A 56 -13.06 16.93 3.11
N GLU A 57 -12.76 16.89 1.83
CA GLU A 57 -12.92 15.72 0.95
C GLU A 57 -11.54 15.26 0.47
N VAL A 58 -11.12 14.04 0.82
CA VAL A 58 -9.76 13.55 0.48
C VAL A 58 -9.73 12.97 -0.93
N GLN A 59 -8.78 13.42 -1.74
CA GLN A 59 -8.64 13.00 -3.13
C GLN A 59 -7.69 11.80 -3.26
N GLY A 60 -8.07 10.77 -4.04
CA GLY A 60 -7.17 9.67 -4.45
C GLY A 60 -6.65 8.77 -3.32
N LYS A 61 -7.37 8.74 -2.19
CA LYS A 61 -6.97 8.08 -0.94
C LYS A 61 -6.84 6.56 -1.05
N LEU A 62 -7.78 5.90 -1.72
CA LEU A 62 -7.92 4.46 -1.79
C LEU A 62 -8.04 4.00 -3.25
N PHE A 63 -7.66 2.75 -3.50
CA PHE A 63 -7.89 2.11 -4.78
C PHE A 63 -9.34 1.69 -4.93
N THR A 64 -9.86 1.86 -6.13
CA THR A 64 -11.09 1.21 -6.59
C THR A 64 -10.81 -0.27 -6.94
N PRO A 65 -11.84 -1.14 -6.93
CA PRO A 65 -11.68 -2.53 -7.39
C PRO A 65 -11.09 -2.62 -8.81
N SER A 66 -11.52 -1.73 -9.70
CA SER A 66 -11.06 -1.66 -11.09
C SER A 66 -9.57 -1.33 -11.21
N GLU A 67 -9.04 -0.46 -10.34
CA GLU A 67 -7.61 -0.15 -10.29
C GLU A 67 -6.79 -1.36 -9.84
N ILE A 68 -7.24 -2.11 -8.83
CA ILE A 68 -6.58 -3.35 -8.39
C ILE A 68 -6.59 -4.40 -9.53
N SER A 69 -7.72 -4.57 -10.22
CA SER A 69 -7.80 -5.45 -11.39
C SER A 69 -6.88 -5.01 -12.53
N LYS A 70 -6.75 -3.70 -12.78
CA LYS A 70 -5.83 -3.15 -13.79
C LYS A 70 -4.37 -3.44 -13.43
N LEU A 71 -4.00 -3.28 -12.17
CA LEU A 71 -2.65 -3.61 -11.69
C LEU A 71 -2.34 -5.10 -11.86
N ARG A 72 -3.29 -6.00 -11.55
CA ARG A 72 -3.13 -7.44 -11.83
C ARG A 72 -2.92 -7.70 -13.32
N PHE A 73 -3.73 -7.07 -14.17
CA PHE A 73 -3.63 -7.26 -15.62
C PHE A 73 -2.26 -6.82 -16.15
N GLN A 74 -1.80 -5.62 -15.76
CA GLN A 74 -0.46 -5.14 -16.09
C GLN A 74 0.61 -6.12 -15.59
N HIS A 75 0.47 -6.64 -14.38
CA HIS A 75 1.41 -7.61 -13.83
C HIS A 75 1.50 -8.92 -14.64
N ARG A 76 0.40 -9.37 -15.25
CA ARG A 76 0.41 -10.59 -16.09
C ARG A 76 1.11 -10.40 -17.43
N GLN A 77 1.19 -9.17 -17.95
CA GLN A 77 1.76 -8.89 -19.27
C GLN A 77 3.28 -8.80 -19.26
N HIS A 78 3.89 -8.58 -18.10
CA HIS A 78 5.34 -8.41 -17.98
C HIS A 78 6.02 -9.72 -17.57
N SER A 79 7.13 -10.04 -18.24
CA SER A 79 8.02 -11.15 -17.86
C SER A 79 8.85 -10.85 -16.60
N GLN A 80 9.00 -9.57 -16.27
CA GLN A 80 9.67 -9.08 -15.07
C GLN A 80 8.65 -8.43 -14.12
N ILE A 81 8.98 -8.37 -12.83
CA ILE A 81 8.18 -7.63 -11.83
C ILE A 81 8.04 -6.17 -12.30
N PRO A 82 6.84 -5.69 -12.67
CA PRO A 82 6.67 -4.27 -12.96
C PRO A 82 6.84 -3.47 -11.67
N LYS A 83 7.44 -2.29 -11.78
CA LYS A 83 7.48 -1.36 -10.65
C LYS A 83 6.06 -0.89 -10.37
N LEU A 84 5.59 -1.07 -9.13
CA LEU A 84 4.36 -0.44 -8.68
C LEU A 84 4.68 1.02 -8.36
N GLU A 85 3.85 1.94 -8.83
CA GLU A 85 4.03 3.39 -8.60
C GLU A 85 3.81 3.78 -7.13
N GLU A 86 3.06 2.96 -6.38
CA GLU A 86 2.74 3.20 -4.98
C GLU A 86 3.73 2.47 -4.06
N ASP A 87 4.51 3.24 -3.31
CA ASP A 87 5.52 2.72 -2.37
C ASP A 87 4.90 1.92 -1.20
N PHE A 88 3.65 2.23 -0.83
CA PHE A 88 2.86 1.60 0.23
C PHE A 88 1.68 0.81 -0.34
N PHE A 89 1.91 0.12 -1.46
CA PHE A 89 0.87 -0.55 -2.24
C PHE A 89 0.01 -1.50 -1.40
N TYR A 90 0.63 -2.37 -0.60
CA TYR A 90 -0.09 -3.41 0.14
C TYR A 90 -0.92 -2.81 1.27
N ILE A 91 -0.37 -1.80 1.95
CA ILE A 91 -1.07 -1.05 2.99
C ILE A 91 -2.30 -0.35 2.39
N LYS A 92 -2.11 0.38 1.29
CA LYS A 92 -3.21 1.08 0.61
C LYS A 92 -4.26 0.10 0.08
N ALA A 93 -3.84 -1.01 -0.55
CA ALA A 93 -4.75 -2.02 -1.08
C ALA A 93 -5.58 -2.69 0.03
N ARG A 94 -4.96 -3.04 1.16
CA ARG A 94 -5.67 -3.60 2.32
C ARG A 94 -6.74 -2.63 2.84
N ARG A 95 -6.37 -1.37 3.09
CA ARG A 95 -7.31 -0.33 3.54
C ARG A 95 -8.44 -0.09 2.54
N SER A 96 -8.13 -0.15 1.25
CA SER A 96 -9.12 0.01 0.17
C SER A 96 -10.16 -1.09 0.21
N ILE A 97 -9.72 -2.36 0.32
CA ILE A 97 -10.61 -3.51 0.40
C ILE A 97 -11.46 -3.45 1.68
N GLU A 98 -10.86 -3.12 2.82
CA GLU A 98 -11.57 -2.98 4.11
C GLU A 98 -12.66 -1.88 4.05
N ASP A 99 -12.38 -0.74 3.43
CA ASP A 99 -13.35 0.34 3.26
C ASP A 99 -14.54 -0.08 2.38
N ILE A 100 -14.25 -0.71 1.24
CA ILE A 100 -15.29 -1.19 0.32
C ILE A 100 -16.13 -2.28 0.99
N GLU A 101 -15.52 -3.19 1.75
CA GLU A 101 -16.24 -4.19 2.54
C GLU A 101 -17.21 -3.59 3.55
N LEU A 102 -16.74 -2.58 4.30
CA LEU A 102 -17.57 -1.90 5.29
C LEU A 102 -18.78 -1.25 4.63
N ARG A 103 -18.59 -0.59 3.49
CA ARG A 103 -19.67 0.00 2.69
C ARG A 103 -20.63 -1.06 2.15
N ALA A 104 -20.11 -2.12 1.53
CA ALA A 104 -20.91 -3.20 0.96
C ALA A 104 -21.80 -3.89 2.00
N LYS A 105 -21.28 -4.08 3.23
CA LYS A 105 -22.04 -4.64 4.36
C LYS A 105 -23.13 -3.69 4.85
N ARG A 106 -22.87 -2.38 4.91
CA ARG A 106 -23.86 -1.38 5.34
C ARG A 106 -25.01 -1.25 4.35
N GLU A 107 -24.71 -1.32 3.06
CA GLU A 107 -25.67 -1.10 1.97
C GLU A 107 -26.35 -2.41 1.49
N THR A 108 -25.92 -3.58 1.97
CA THR A 108 -26.34 -4.91 1.48
C THR A 108 -26.20 -5.02 -0.05
N ASP A 109 -25.16 -4.40 -0.60
CA ASP A 109 -24.93 -4.34 -2.04
C ASP A 109 -24.16 -5.59 -2.52
N TYR A 110 -24.90 -6.53 -3.09
CA TYR A 110 -24.34 -7.77 -3.65
C TYR A 110 -23.32 -7.55 -4.79
N VAL A 111 -23.43 -6.45 -5.53
CA VAL A 111 -22.49 -6.11 -6.61
C VAL A 111 -21.16 -5.68 -6.00
N LEU A 112 -21.19 -4.82 -4.98
CA LEU A 112 -19.99 -4.42 -4.25
C LEU A 112 -19.32 -5.60 -3.53
N ILE A 113 -20.09 -6.51 -2.93
CA ILE A 113 -19.55 -7.73 -2.30
C ILE A 113 -18.77 -8.56 -3.34
N LYS A 114 -19.32 -8.76 -4.54
CA LYS A 114 -18.61 -9.48 -5.61
C LYS A 114 -17.35 -8.74 -6.07
N ALA A 115 -17.38 -7.41 -6.12
CA ALA A 115 -16.23 -6.60 -6.50
C ALA A 115 -15.10 -6.69 -5.45
N VAL A 116 -15.42 -6.71 -4.16
CA VAL A 116 -14.47 -6.95 -3.07
C VAL A 116 -13.79 -8.31 -3.23
N GLU A 117 -14.57 -9.37 -3.40
CA GLU A 117 -14.02 -10.73 -3.49
C GLU A 117 -13.08 -10.85 -4.70
N LYS A 118 -13.44 -10.23 -5.82
CA LYS A 118 -12.56 -10.12 -6.98
C LYS A 118 -11.29 -9.33 -6.67
N ALA A 119 -11.39 -8.18 -6.02
CA ALA A 119 -10.23 -7.37 -5.64
C ALA A 119 -9.27 -8.11 -4.71
N LYS A 120 -9.78 -8.91 -3.76
CA LYS A 120 -8.96 -9.79 -2.91
C LYS A 120 -8.21 -10.85 -3.72
N GLN A 121 -8.90 -11.51 -4.64
CA GLN A 121 -8.28 -12.51 -5.53
C GLN A 121 -7.20 -11.87 -6.39
N ASP A 122 -7.48 -10.69 -6.96
CA ASP A 122 -6.52 -9.95 -7.78
C ASP A 122 -5.28 -9.54 -6.97
N LEU A 123 -5.47 -9.02 -5.76
CA LEU A 123 -4.38 -8.68 -4.84
C LEU A 123 -3.55 -9.91 -4.45
N PHE A 124 -4.21 -11.03 -4.15
CA PHE A 124 -3.53 -12.28 -3.81
C PHE A 124 -2.68 -12.82 -4.96
N GLU A 125 -3.17 -12.73 -6.20
CA GLU A 125 -2.37 -13.11 -7.37
C GLU A 125 -1.16 -12.22 -7.58
N ILE A 126 -1.31 -10.89 -7.43
CA ILE A 126 -0.19 -9.95 -7.47
C ILE A 126 0.84 -10.33 -6.40
N PHE A 127 0.40 -10.51 -5.15
CA PHE A 127 1.26 -10.93 -4.05
C PHE A 127 2.02 -12.23 -4.37
N LYS A 128 1.31 -13.29 -4.77
CA LYS A 128 1.89 -14.60 -5.05
C LYS A 128 2.97 -14.52 -6.14
N SER A 129 2.68 -13.80 -7.23
CA SER A 129 3.60 -13.67 -8.36
C SER A 129 4.86 -12.89 -7.98
N ARG A 130 4.70 -11.76 -7.29
CA ARG A 130 5.81 -10.91 -6.84
C ARG A 130 6.66 -11.62 -5.81
N PHE A 131 6.04 -12.25 -4.81
CA PHE A 131 6.72 -13.02 -3.77
C PHE A 131 7.54 -14.17 -4.36
N SER A 132 7.00 -14.92 -5.33
CA SER A 132 7.76 -15.97 -6.02
C SER A 132 9.02 -15.42 -6.70
N THR A 133 8.91 -14.26 -7.35
CA THR A 133 10.06 -13.65 -8.03
C THR A 133 11.09 -13.08 -7.05
N ILE A 134 10.65 -12.50 -5.93
CA ILE A 134 11.53 -12.09 -4.82
C ILE A 134 12.32 -13.28 -4.29
N LEU A 135 11.66 -14.41 -3.99
CA LEU A 135 12.33 -15.60 -3.49
C LEU A 135 13.37 -16.14 -4.48
N LYS A 136 13.05 -16.17 -5.79
CA LYS A 136 14.02 -16.55 -6.83
C LYS A 136 15.22 -15.62 -6.85
N ALA A 137 15.00 -14.31 -6.74
CA ALA A 137 16.09 -13.33 -6.70
C ALA A 137 16.99 -13.51 -5.47
N ILE A 138 16.41 -13.83 -4.31
CA ILE A 138 17.18 -14.14 -3.09
C ILE A 138 18.00 -15.42 -3.28
N GLN A 139 17.39 -16.48 -3.82
CA GLN A 139 18.06 -17.76 -4.05
C GLN A 139 19.27 -17.63 -4.99
N LEU A 140 19.14 -16.81 -6.04
CA LEU A 140 20.20 -16.56 -7.03
C LEU A 140 21.19 -15.46 -6.61
N GLU A 141 21.11 -14.96 -5.37
CA GLU A 141 21.95 -13.87 -4.86
C GLU A 141 21.86 -12.58 -5.71
N GLY A 142 20.75 -12.44 -6.45
CA GLY A 142 20.48 -11.37 -7.41
C GLY A 142 19.53 -10.30 -6.88
N VAL A 143 19.37 -10.15 -5.56
CA VAL A 143 18.39 -9.22 -4.96
C VAL A 143 18.53 -7.79 -5.51
N ASN A 144 19.75 -7.33 -5.74
CA ASN A 144 20.04 -6.00 -6.31
C ASN A 144 19.37 -5.76 -7.67
N THR A 145 19.03 -6.81 -8.42
CA THR A 145 18.37 -6.72 -9.74
C THR A 145 16.88 -6.39 -9.65
N VAL A 146 16.23 -6.68 -8.52
CA VAL A 146 14.78 -6.50 -8.32
C VAL A 146 14.42 -5.40 -7.32
N VAL A 147 15.37 -4.96 -6.47
CA VAL A 147 15.13 -4.00 -5.36
C VAL A 147 14.45 -2.71 -5.83
N ARG A 148 14.78 -2.20 -7.02
CA ARG A 148 14.21 -0.94 -7.55
C ARG A 148 12.73 -1.06 -7.92
N GLN A 149 12.26 -2.28 -8.18
CA GLN A 149 10.88 -2.61 -8.55
C GLN A 149 10.03 -3.00 -7.34
N LEU A 150 10.64 -3.22 -6.18
CA LEU A 150 9.96 -3.59 -4.94
C LEU A 150 9.34 -2.39 -4.24
N THR A 151 8.15 -2.61 -3.65
CA THR A 151 7.51 -1.68 -2.71
C THR A 151 8.29 -1.63 -1.39
N LEU A 152 7.97 -0.67 -0.51
CA LEU A 152 8.65 -0.59 0.79
C LEU A 152 8.38 -1.84 1.65
N GLU A 153 7.15 -2.35 1.63
CA GLU A 153 6.79 -3.58 2.37
C GLU A 153 7.59 -4.79 1.86
N GLU A 154 7.73 -4.91 0.54
CA GLU A 154 8.50 -5.98 -0.07
C GLU A 154 9.99 -5.89 0.24
N ARG A 155 10.56 -4.69 0.26
CA ARG A 155 11.99 -4.49 0.62
C ARG A 155 12.26 -4.93 2.05
N VAL A 156 11.40 -4.54 2.99
CA VAL A 156 11.50 -4.96 4.40
C VAL A 156 11.47 -6.48 4.50
N MET A 157 10.54 -7.14 3.82
CA MET A 157 10.42 -8.60 3.82
C MET A 157 11.60 -9.29 3.13
N THR A 158 12.05 -8.77 2.00
CA THR A 158 13.19 -9.30 1.23
C THR A 158 14.46 -9.30 2.06
N LEU A 159 14.76 -8.19 2.74
CA LEU A 159 15.93 -8.08 3.62
C LEU A 159 15.89 -9.11 4.76
N LYS A 160 14.73 -9.29 5.39
CA LYS A 160 14.56 -10.28 6.46
C LYS A 160 14.76 -11.70 5.97
N ILE A 161 14.15 -12.07 4.84
CA ILE A 161 14.27 -13.41 4.26
C ILE A 161 15.71 -13.69 3.82
N ALA A 162 16.36 -12.72 3.17
CA ALA A 162 17.76 -12.83 2.77
C ALA A 162 18.67 -13.06 3.98
N ASN A 163 18.52 -12.26 5.05
CA ASN A 163 19.31 -12.43 6.28
C ASN A 163 19.11 -13.81 6.93
N LEU A 164 17.87 -14.31 6.97
CA LEU A 164 17.57 -15.65 7.48
C LEU A 164 18.25 -16.75 6.66
N ILE A 165 18.21 -16.62 5.34
CA ILE A 165 18.88 -17.58 4.43
C ILE A 165 20.39 -17.51 4.61
N ASP A 166 20.98 -16.32 4.71
CA ASP A 166 22.42 -16.14 4.88
C ASP A 166 22.91 -16.66 6.23
N GLU A 167 22.13 -16.44 7.31
CA GLU A 167 22.42 -17.02 8.62
C GLU A 167 22.39 -18.55 8.57
N TRP A 168 21.36 -19.12 7.94
CA TRP A 168 21.24 -20.56 7.75
C TRP A 168 22.40 -21.13 6.91
N LYS A 169 22.75 -20.48 5.79
CA LYS A 169 23.90 -20.84 4.95
C LYS A 169 25.20 -20.84 5.76
N ARG A 170 25.48 -19.76 6.50
CA ARG A 170 26.70 -19.66 7.33
C ARG A 170 26.79 -20.79 8.36
N ARG A 171 25.66 -21.16 8.97
CA ARG A 171 25.62 -22.20 10.01
C ARG A 171 25.89 -23.61 9.49
N PHE A 172 25.39 -23.95 8.30
CA PHE A 172 25.40 -25.34 7.82
C PHE A 172 26.32 -25.60 6.63
N ILE A 173 26.66 -24.60 5.85
CA ILE A 173 27.52 -24.75 4.66
C ILE A 173 28.66 -23.72 4.62
N GLY A 174 28.80 -22.87 5.64
CA GLY A 174 29.86 -21.84 5.70
C GLY A 174 31.29 -22.39 5.75
N PHE A 175 31.47 -23.69 5.99
CA PHE A 175 32.77 -24.39 5.93
C PHE A 175 33.12 -24.91 4.53
N ILE A 176 32.15 -24.94 3.62
CA ILE A 176 32.34 -25.31 2.22
C ILE A 176 32.67 -24.02 1.49
N ARG A 177 33.97 -23.72 1.36
CA ARG A 177 34.49 -22.66 0.49
C ARG A 177 34.55 -23.13 -0.95
#